data_AF-A0ABD1N9A2-F1
#
_entry.id   AF-A0ABD1N9A2-F1
#
_cell.length_a   1.000
_cell.length_b   1.000
_cell.length_c   1.000
_cell.angle_alpha   90.00
_cell.angle_beta   90.00
_cell.angle_gamma   90.00
#
_symmetry.space_group_name_H-M   'P 1'
#
loop_
_entity.id
_entity.type
_entity.pdbx_description
1 polymer ?
#
loop_
_entity_poly.entity_id
_entity_poly.type
_entity_poly.pdbx_seq_one_letter_code
_entity_poly.pdbx_strand_id
1 'polypeptide(L)'
;MVKKSMKTKTKRISLKKKYMVIKKVKEHNRKKAKKVKKFRLSGKKKVEKDPGIPNDWPLKEHEVKAPEAGRVEVIEELKRKKVECKERVIEVSDVLLEVVDARDPLDLVLQESVEKWLKYLIEELLTVAFKCNT
;
A
#
# COMPACT_ATOMS: atom_id res chain seq x y z
N MET A 1 -12.53 -23.87 -71.56
CA MET A 1 -11.68 -23.36 -70.44
C MET A 1 -12.15 -24.00 -69.14
N VAL A 2 -11.43 -25.00 -68.61
CA VAL A 2 -11.87 -25.75 -67.41
C VAL A 2 -11.60 -24.92 -66.16
N LYS A 3 -12.65 -24.48 -65.46
CA LYS A 3 -12.54 -23.75 -64.19
C LYS A 3 -11.95 -24.68 -63.12
N LYS A 4 -10.71 -24.44 -62.69
CA LYS A 4 -10.12 -25.10 -61.50
C LYS A 4 -10.95 -24.70 -60.27
N SER A 5 -11.65 -25.68 -59.67
CA SER A 5 -12.29 -25.52 -58.37
C SER A 5 -11.24 -25.13 -57.33
N MET A 6 -11.40 -23.96 -56.72
CA MET A 6 -10.57 -23.52 -55.60
C MET A 6 -10.91 -24.40 -54.39
N LYS A 7 -10.08 -25.41 -54.12
CA LYS A 7 -10.29 -26.33 -52.99
C LYS A 7 -10.20 -25.54 -51.68
N THR A 8 -11.33 -25.37 -50.99
CA THR A 8 -11.37 -24.79 -49.65
C THR A 8 -10.78 -25.77 -48.63
N LYS A 9 -9.95 -25.27 -47.70
CA LYS A 9 -9.37 -26.13 -46.66
C LYS A 9 -10.47 -26.62 -45.73
N THR A 10 -10.53 -27.93 -45.52
CA THR A 10 -11.49 -28.54 -44.61
C THR A 10 -11.13 -28.22 -43.15
N LYS A 11 -12.13 -27.91 -42.31
CA LYS A 11 -11.96 -27.74 -40.85
C LYS A 11 -11.74 -29.08 -40.11
N ARG A 12 -11.81 -30.21 -40.82
CA ARG A 12 -11.59 -31.56 -40.26
C ARG A 12 -10.14 -31.70 -39.83
N ILE A 13 -9.95 -32.21 -38.61
CA ILE A 13 -8.65 -32.37 -37.99
C ILE A 13 -8.37 -33.87 -37.91
N SER A 14 -7.19 -34.31 -38.35
CA SER A 14 -6.79 -35.71 -38.14
C SER A 14 -6.60 -35.99 -36.66
N LEU A 15 -6.87 -37.24 -36.25
CA LEU A 15 -6.69 -37.67 -34.85
C LEU A 15 -5.26 -37.41 -34.36
N LYS A 16 -4.25 -37.65 -35.21
CA LYS A 16 -2.84 -37.32 -34.94
C LYS A 16 -2.66 -35.85 -34.56
N LYS A 17 -3.24 -34.93 -35.35
CA LYS A 17 -3.14 -33.48 -35.09
C LYS A 17 -3.89 -33.10 -33.81
N LYS A 18 -5.07 -33.68 -33.55
CA LYS A 18 -5.85 -33.49 -32.31
C LYS A 18 -5.04 -33.88 -31.07
N TYR A 19 -4.48 -35.09 -31.03
CA TYR A 19 -3.69 -35.56 -29.89
C TYR A 19 -2.39 -34.76 -29.70
N MET A 20 -1.76 -34.32 -30.79
CA MET A 20 -0.57 -33.48 -30.71
C MET A 20 -0.86 -32.09 -30.13
N VAL A 21 -2.01 -31.49 -30.49
CA VAL A 21 -2.48 -30.23 -29.90
C VAL A 21 -2.78 -30.42 -28.41
N ILE A 22 -3.50 -31.47 -28.04
CA ILE A 22 -3.80 -31.79 -26.62
C ILE A 22 -2.52 -31.93 -25.81
N LYS A 23 -1.52 -32.67 -26.33
CA LYS A 23 -0.22 -32.85 -25.67
C LYS A 23 0.49 -31.50 -25.46
N LYS A 24 0.54 -30.65 -26.50
CA LYS A 24 1.17 -29.32 -26.41
C LYS A 24 0.46 -28.40 -25.41
N VAL A 25 -0.87 -28.38 -25.41
CA VAL A 25 -1.67 -27.57 -24.47
C VAL A 25 -1.47 -28.06 -23.03
N LYS A 26 -1.49 -29.38 -22.81
CA LYS A 26 -1.23 -29.97 -21.49
C LYS A 26 0.16 -29.62 -20.98
N GLU A 27 1.17 -29.67 -21.85
CA GLU A 27 2.53 -29.30 -21.48
C GLU A 27 2.68 -27.81 -21.17
N HIS A 28 2.06 -26.93 -21.96
CA HIS A 28 2.03 -25.49 -21.70
C HIS A 28 1.38 -25.15 -20.37
N ASN A 29 0.22 -25.74 -20.09
CA ASN A 29 -0.49 -25.53 -18.82
C ASN A 29 0.32 -26.08 -17.63
N ARG A 30 1.01 -27.22 -17.79
CA ARG A 30 1.95 -27.74 -16.78
C ARG A 30 3.09 -26.76 -16.51
N LYS A 31 3.68 -26.17 -17.55
CA LYS A 31 4.75 -25.15 -17.42
C LYS A 31 4.24 -23.87 -16.76
N LYS A 32 3.05 -23.37 -17.14
CA LYS A 32 2.40 -22.22 -16.50
C LYS A 32 2.15 -22.45 -15.00
N ALA A 33 1.60 -23.61 -14.63
CA ALA A 33 1.35 -23.97 -13.24
C ALA A 33 2.64 -24.02 -12.40
N LYS A 34 3.73 -24.58 -12.95
CA LYS A 34 5.04 -24.58 -12.28
C LYS A 34 5.60 -23.17 -12.06
N LYS A 35 5.47 -22.28 -13.05
CA LYS A 35 5.89 -20.87 -12.92
C LYS A 35 5.09 -20.13 -11.84
N VAL A 36 3.77 -20.29 -11.81
CA VAL A 36 2.91 -19.70 -10.78
C VAL A 36 3.28 -20.22 -9.39
N LYS A 37 3.49 -21.54 -9.23
CA LYS A 37 3.94 -22.12 -7.96
C LYS A 37 5.31 -21.59 -7.52
N LYS A 38 6.29 -21.47 -8.44
CA LYS A 38 7.61 -20.89 -8.15
C LYS A 38 7.50 -19.44 -7.64
N PHE A 39 6.61 -18.64 -8.24
CA PHE A 39 6.36 -17.25 -7.81
C PHE A 39 5.66 -17.14 -6.46
N ARG A 40 4.86 -18.16 -6.06
CA ARG A 40 4.25 -18.24 -4.72
C ARG A 40 5.28 -18.55 -3.63
N LEU A 41 6.34 -19.29 -3.95
CA LEU A 41 7.40 -19.67 -3.01
C LEU A 41 8.40 -18.54 -2.76
N SER A 42 8.53 -17.55 -3.65
CA SER A 42 9.45 -16.41 -3.50
C SER A 42 8.99 -15.35 -2.48
N GLY A 43 8.12 -15.69 -1.53
CA GLY A 43 7.71 -14.86 -0.38
C GLY A 43 6.86 -13.62 -0.69
N LYS A 44 6.93 -13.07 -1.89
CA LYS A 44 6.19 -11.87 -2.29
C LYS A 44 4.81 -12.26 -2.83
N LYS A 45 3.82 -12.44 -1.93
CA LYS A 45 2.41 -12.44 -2.34
C LYS A 45 2.14 -11.09 -3.01
N LYS A 46 1.92 -11.10 -4.32
CA LYS A 46 1.53 -9.90 -5.05
C LYS A 46 0.15 -9.53 -4.52
N VAL A 47 0.07 -8.51 -3.65
CA VAL A 47 -1.21 -7.90 -3.26
C VAL A 47 -1.92 -7.54 -4.56
N GLU A 48 -3.11 -8.08 -4.76
CA GLU A 48 -3.96 -7.74 -5.88
C GLU A 48 -4.31 -6.26 -5.73
N LYS A 49 -3.97 -5.45 -6.72
CA LYS A 49 -4.30 -4.02 -6.70
C LYS A 49 -5.66 -3.91 -7.35
N ASP A 50 -6.61 -3.34 -6.64
CA ASP A 50 -7.89 -2.99 -7.22
C ASP A 50 -7.65 -1.98 -8.36
N PRO A 51 -8.31 -2.15 -9.52
CA PRO A 51 -8.14 -1.25 -10.66
C PRO A 51 -8.54 0.21 -10.38
N GLY A 52 -9.05 0.51 -9.17
CA GLY A 52 -9.40 1.86 -8.73
C GLY A 52 -10.62 2.41 -9.45
N ILE A 53 -11.09 3.57 -8.99
CA ILE A 53 -12.15 4.33 -9.66
C ILE A 53 -11.50 5.08 -10.83
N PRO A 54 -11.94 4.86 -12.08
CA PRO A 54 -11.45 5.60 -13.23
C PRO A 54 -11.60 7.12 -13.06
N ASN A 55 -10.66 7.89 -13.63
CA ASN A 55 -10.63 9.34 -13.42
C ASN A 55 -11.77 10.09 -14.12
N ASP A 56 -12.34 9.54 -15.18
CA ASP A 56 -13.41 10.16 -15.97
C ASP A 56 -14.81 9.95 -15.36
N TRP A 57 -14.89 9.38 -14.14
CA TRP A 57 -16.16 9.12 -13.48
C TRP A 57 -16.75 10.42 -12.88
N PRO A 58 -17.92 10.89 -13.35
CA PRO A 58 -18.48 12.19 -12.98
C PRO A 58 -18.81 12.36 -11.49
N LEU A 59 -18.93 11.28 -10.72
CA LEU A 59 -19.29 11.28 -9.29
C LEU A 59 -18.14 10.77 -8.39
N LYS A 60 -16.91 10.74 -8.90
CA LYS A 60 -15.73 10.22 -8.18
C LYS A 60 -15.54 10.91 -6.83
N GLU A 61 -15.75 12.22 -6.76
CA GLU A 61 -15.60 12.99 -5.53
C GLU A 61 -16.62 12.59 -4.46
N HIS A 62 -17.87 12.36 -4.85
CA HIS A 62 -18.94 11.97 -3.91
C HIS A 62 -18.73 10.54 -3.38
N GLU A 63 -18.28 9.62 -4.26
CA GLU A 63 -18.01 8.23 -3.89
C GLU A 63 -16.75 8.06 -3.03
N VAL A 64 -15.73 8.89 -3.22
CA VAL A 64 -14.49 8.84 -2.43
C VAL A 64 -14.67 9.48 -1.04
N LYS A 65 -15.56 10.49 -0.92
CA LYS A 65 -15.80 11.22 0.33
C LYS A 65 -16.37 10.35 1.46
N ALA A 66 -17.27 9.41 1.16
CA ALA A 66 -17.88 8.56 2.19
C ALA A 66 -16.88 7.56 2.84
N PRO A 67 -16.05 6.82 2.06
CA PRO A 67 -14.98 6.00 2.62
C PRO A 67 -13.87 6.81 3.31
N GLU A 68 -13.54 8.00 2.81
CA GLU A 68 -12.55 8.87 3.44
C GLU A 68 -12.99 9.36 4.81
N ALA A 69 -14.26 9.75 4.97
CA ALA A 69 -14.83 10.10 6.27
C ALA A 69 -14.68 8.96 7.28
N GLY A 70 -15.02 7.72 6.90
CA GLY A 70 -14.84 6.56 7.77
C GLY A 70 -13.37 6.27 8.14
N ARG A 71 -12.42 6.50 7.22
CA ARG A 71 -10.99 6.38 7.54
C ARG A 71 -10.53 7.43 8.53
N VAL A 72 -10.99 8.68 8.38
CA VAL A 72 -10.68 9.78 9.30
C VAL A 72 -11.22 9.45 10.69
N GLU A 73 -12.48 9.00 10.79
CA GLU A 73 -13.10 8.60 12.06
C GLU A 73 -12.31 7.48 12.75
N VAL A 74 -11.91 6.43 12.02
CA VAL A 74 -11.11 5.33 12.59
C VAL A 74 -9.73 5.84 13.06
N ILE A 75 -9.08 6.72 12.31
CA ILE A 75 -7.79 7.31 12.71
C ILE A 75 -7.96 8.17 13.96
N GLU A 76 -9.03 8.97 14.04
CA GLU A 76 -9.33 9.80 15.20
C GLU A 76 -9.65 8.95 16.44
N GLU A 77 -10.43 7.88 16.31
CA GLU A 77 -10.70 6.96 17.41
C GLU A 77 -9.41 6.29 17.92
N LEU A 78 -8.53 5.85 17.02
CA LEU A 78 -7.25 5.27 17.39
C LEU A 78 -6.35 6.29 18.10
N LYS A 79 -6.37 7.56 17.66
CA LYS A 79 -5.67 8.65 18.36
C LYS A 79 -6.24 8.87 19.75
N ARG A 80 -7.58 8.94 19.90
CA ARG A 80 -8.25 9.11 21.21
C ARG A 80 -7.93 7.97 22.17
N LYS A 81 -8.02 6.71 21.71
CA LYS A 81 -7.67 5.54 22.54
C LYS A 81 -6.21 5.53 22.95
N LYS A 82 -5.29 6.00 22.10
CA LYS A 82 -3.87 6.15 22.47
C LYS A 82 -3.66 7.20 23.55
N VAL A 83 -4.34 8.34 23.45
CA VAL A 83 -4.28 9.41 24.46
C VAL A 83 -4.84 8.91 25.78
N GLU A 84 -6.03 8.29 25.78
CA GLU A 84 -6.65 7.71 26.98
C GLU A 84 -5.76 6.66 27.66
N CYS A 85 -5.19 5.73 26.87
CA CYS A 85 -4.25 4.75 27.41
C CYS A 85 -3.01 5.42 28.03
N LYS A 86 -2.52 6.52 27.43
CA LYS A 86 -1.37 7.26 27.95
C LYS A 86 -1.71 7.99 29.25
N GLU A 87 -2.86 8.65 29.32
CA GLU A 87 -3.34 9.33 30.53
C GLU A 87 -3.50 8.36 31.70
N ARG A 88 -4.06 7.18 31.44
CA ARG A 88 -4.17 6.13 32.47
C ARG A 88 -2.81 5.65 32.98
N VAL A 89 -1.82 5.51 32.09
CA VAL A 89 -0.45 5.14 32.50
C VAL A 89 0.19 6.24 33.33
N ILE A 90 -0.03 7.51 32.97
CA ILE A 90 0.46 8.67 33.71
C ILE A 90 -0.14 8.72 35.12
N GLU A 91 -1.45 8.50 35.25
CA GLU A 91 -2.14 8.54 36.55
C GLU A 91 -1.69 7.43 37.50
N VAL A 92 -1.38 6.24 36.97
CA VAL A 92 -0.95 5.08 37.76
C VAL A 92 0.55 5.11 38.09
N SER A 93 1.36 5.84 37.33
CA SER A 93 2.82 5.82 37.49
C SER A 93 3.30 6.91 38.44
N ASP A 94 3.98 6.52 39.52
CA ASP A 94 4.61 7.47 40.45
C ASP A 94 5.80 8.23 39.81
N VAL A 95 6.46 7.61 38.82
CA VAL A 95 7.59 8.18 38.09
C VAL A 95 7.41 7.92 36.59
N LEU A 96 7.52 8.97 35.79
CA LEU A 96 7.52 8.91 34.32
C LEU A 96 8.94 9.16 33.80
N LEU A 97 9.51 8.20 33.08
CA LEU A 97 10.77 8.36 32.35
C LEU A 97 10.49 8.54 30.86
N GLU A 98 10.89 9.68 30.30
CA GLU A 98 10.87 9.92 28.87
C GLU A 98 12.19 9.44 28.25
N VAL A 99 12.15 8.36 27.48
CA VAL A 99 13.33 7.82 26.77
C VAL A 99 13.31 8.36 25.34
N VAL A 100 14.22 9.30 25.05
CA VAL A 100 14.35 9.94 23.74
C VAL A 100 15.49 9.27 22.95
N ASP A 101 15.25 8.89 21.70
CA ASP A 101 16.32 8.43 20.81
C ASP A 101 17.12 9.65 20.30
N ALA A 102 18.43 9.65 20.53
CA ALA A 102 19.31 10.77 20.20
C ALA A 102 19.47 11.02 18.68
N ARG A 103 19.07 10.07 17.83
CA ARG A 103 19.19 10.20 16.36
C ARG A 103 18.04 10.97 15.72
N ASP A 104 16.87 10.96 16.35
CA ASP A 104 15.70 11.68 15.86
C ASP A 104 14.79 12.11 17.03
N PRO A 105 15.23 13.09 17.83
CA PRO A 105 14.52 13.47 19.05
C PRO A 105 13.17 14.17 18.78
N LEU A 106 12.90 14.63 17.56
CA LEU A 106 11.70 15.41 17.23
C LEU A 106 10.45 14.55 17.00
N ASP A 107 10.61 13.32 16.52
CA ASP A 107 9.47 12.43 16.18
C ASP A 107 8.83 11.75 17.40
N LEU A 108 9.54 11.73 18.53
CA LEU A 108 9.14 11.00 19.75
C LEU A 108 8.79 11.90 20.93
N VAL A 109 9.15 13.19 20.88
CA VAL A 109 8.88 14.14 21.96
C VAL A 109 7.48 14.75 21.79
N LEU A 110 6.76 14.88 22.90
CA LEU A 110 5.46 15.57 22.96
C LEU A 110 5.60 17.00 22.41
N GLN A 111 4.69 17.40 21.50
CA GLN A 111 4.69 18.75 20.93
C GLN A 111 4.68 19.83 22.01
N GLU A 112 3.96 19.60 23.11
CA GLU A 112 3.92 20.50 24.27
C GLU A 112 5.29 20.68 24.96
N SER A 113 6.11 19.62 25.02
CA SER A 113 7.47 19.69 25.55
C SER A 113 8.36 20.49 24.60
N VAL A 114 8.25 20.27 23.28
CA VAL A 114 8.98 21.03 22.26
C VAL A 114 8.59 22.51 22.30
N GLU A 115 7.30 22.83 22.43
CA GLU A 115 6.80 24.21 22.52
C GLU A 115 7.27 24.92 23.79
N LYS A 116 7.27 24.22 24.94
CA LYS A 116 7.85 24.76 26.18
C LYS A 116 9.33 25.06 26.04
N TRP A 117 10.10 24.14 25.44
CA TRP A 117 11.52 24.33 25.18
C TRP A 117 11.77 25.44 24.18
N LEU A 118 10.98 25.53 23.12
CA LEU A 118 11.07 26.58 22.11
C LEU A 118 10.76 27.95 22.73
N LYS A 119 9.71 28.03 23.56
CA LYS A 119 9.38 29.26 24.30
C LYS A 119 10.52 29.67 25.24
N TYR A 120 11.06 28.73 26.01
CA TYR A 120 12.21 28.95 26.89
C TYR A 120 13.44 29.43 26.11
N LEU A 121 13.77 28.76 25.00
CA LEU A 121 14.92 29.13 24.15
C LEU A 121 14.73 30.49 23.47
N ILE A 122 13.51 30.85 23.09
CA ILE A 122 13.19 32.17 22.51
C ILE A 122 13.25 33.28 23.58
N GLU A 123 12.81 33.00 24.81
CA GLU A 123 12.80 33.98 25.91
C GLU A 123 14.20 34.17 26.54
N GLU A 124 15.00 33.11 26.65
CA GLU A 124 16.31 33.14 27.31
C GLU A 124 17.47 33.48 26.35
N LEU A 125 17.36 33.12 25.07
CA LEU A 125 18.32 33.52 24.05
C LEU A 125 17.73 34.64 23.20
N LEU A 126 18.21 35.87 23.42
CA LEU A 126 17.87 37.04 22.62
C LEU A 126 18.28 36.80 21.15
N THR A 127 17.34 36.31 20.35
CA THR A 127 17.34 36.16 18.88
C THR A 127 18.67 35.72 18.26
N VAL A 128 18.98 34.42 18.28
CA VAL A 128 20.04 33.88 17.41
C VAL A 128 19.47 33.71 15.99
N ALA A 129 19.87 34.59 15.08
CA ALA A 129 19.51 34.47 13.66
C ALA A 129 20.17 33.22 13.06
N PHE A 130 19.38 32.17 12.81
CA PHE A 130 19.85 31.02 12.03
C PHE A 130 19.90 31.41 10.54
N LYS A 131 21.12 31.53 10.01
CA LYS A 131 21.33 31.59 8.56
C LYS A 131 21.39 30.16 8.01
N CYS A 132 20.28 29.71 7.45
CA CYS A 132 20.23 28.48 6.66
C CYS A 132 20.86 28.79 5.30
N ASN A 133 22.02 28.20 4.99
CA ASN A 133 22.45 28.14 3.59
C ASN A 133 21.68 26.99 2.92
N THR A 134 20.97 27.31 1.84
CA THR A 134 20.41 26.35 0.88
C THR A 134 21.46 25.44 0.28
#